data_AF-A0A2H8TKX8-F1
#
_entry.id   AF-A0A2H8TKX8-F1
#
_cell.length_a   1.000
_cell.length_b   1.000
_cell.length_c   1.000
_cell.angle_alpha   90.00
_cell.angle_beta   90.00
_cell.angle_gamma   90.00
#
_symmetry.space_group_name_H-M   'P 1'
#
loop_
_entity.id
_entity.type
_entity.pdbx_description
1 polymer ?
#
loop_
_entity_poly.entity_id
_entity_poly.type
_entity_poly.pdbx_seq_one_letter_code
_entity_poly.pdbx_strand_id
1 'polypeptide(L)'
;CPHTGAQDFAKRYAEIAYKKVSDQYEKNDSQHLTKTSMQAFSNWACKLDVESCVNSSLNYFNEWEKNGTEIPPDVKEAALCSGVKSGTAETWNKVFELFKDTMSTSERQASLLALACSTNGTILSGYLNLLLNDDCPIRPQDYKTMFKSLTSTPIGINVTTDFLQNKINETLRKMWEGEEMIMLIYSYLASNVATMKEINELNVIRNFTYLSPTLKKSFDESYMEVELNSAYFERCHPLMHEWFNPSTASTTQAPSSAISNSYQYINVIVLSLFFITILVNINFFNA
;
A
#
# COMPACT_ATOMS: atom_id res chain seq x y z
N CYS A 1 19.32 2.16 2.71
CA CYS A 1 19.77 3.42 2.10
C CYS A 1 18.88 4.55 2.59
N PRO A 2 19.39 5.71 3.03
CA PRO A 2 18.53 6.87 3.24
C PRO A 2 17.89 7.21 1.89
N HIS A 3 16.59 7.03 1.82
CA HIS A 3 15.77 6.95 0.62
C HIS A 3 15.49 8.32 -0.03
N THR A 4 16.30 9.33 0.24
CA THR A 4 15.91 10.75 0.08
C THR A 4 15.58 11.12 -1.36
N GLY A 5 16.52 11.00 -2.31
CA GLY A 5 16.27 11.47 -3.68
C GLY A 5 15.05 10.85 -4.38
N ALA A 6 14.83 9.55 -4.24
CA ALA A 6 13.68 8.88 -4.85
C ALA A 6 12.36 9.19 -4.13
N GLN A 7 12.38 9.27 -2.80
CA GLN A 7 11.21 9.65 -2.02
C GLN A 7 10.83 11.12 -2.25
N ASP A 8 11.81 12.01 -2.28
CA ASP A 8 11.61 13.44 -2.53
C ASP A 8 11.04 13.67 -3.94
N PHE A 9 11.58 12.96 -4.93
CA PHE A 9 11.02 12.96 -6.28
C PHE A 9 9.55 12.49 -6.27
N ALA A 10 9.26 11.33 -5.67
CA ALA A 10 7.91 10.79 -5.62
C ALA A 10 6.93 11.75 -4.91
N LYS A 11 7.32 12.32 -3.76
CA LYS A 11 6.54 13.31 -3.02
C LYS A 11 6.25 14.55 -3.86
N ARG A 12 7.26 15.09 -4.55
CA ARG A 12 7.09 16.28 -5.39
C ARG A 12 6.11 16.04 -6.54
N TYR A 13 6.20 14.90 -7.21
CA TYR A 13 5.26 14.57 -8.28
C TYR A 13 3.85 14.32 -7.76
N ALA A 14 3.72 13.63 -6.63
CA ALA A 14 2.43 13.42 -5.99
C ALA A 14 1.78 14.74 -5.55
N GLU A 15 2.57 15.69 -5.04
CA GLU A 15 2.09 17.03 -4.70
C GLU A 15 1.59 17.81 -5.92
N ILE A 16 2.34 17.81 -7.02
CA ILE A 16 1.95 18.49 -8.26
C ILE A 16 0.63 17.89 -8.79
N ALA A 17 0.54 16.57 -8.85
CA ALA A 17 -0.65 15.88 -9.35
C ALA A 17 -1.87 16.12 -8.45
N TYR A 18 -1.69 15.99 -7.13
CA TYR A 18 -2.74 16.24 -6.13
C TYR A 18 -3.28 17.66 -6.23
N LYS A 19 -2.41 18.68 -6.25
CA LYS A 19 -2.83 20.09 -6.34
C LYS A 19 -3.62 20.36 -7.62
N LYS A 20 -3.13 19.89 -8.77
CA LYS A 20 -3.81 20.08 -10.06
C LYS A 20 -5.23 19.51 -10.04
N VAL A 21 -5.40 18.32 -9.47
CA VAL A 21 -6.71 17.65 -9.41
C VAL A 21 -7.62 18.27 -8.34
N SER A 22 -7.06 18.68 -7.18
CA SER A 22 -7.79 19.39 -6.13
C SER A 22 -8.38 20.71 -6.66
N ASP A 23 -7.60 21.49 -7.40
CA ASP A 23 -8.06 22.76 -7.99
C ASP A 23 -9.22 22.56 -9.00
N GLN A 24 -9.27 21.41 -9.68
CA GLN A 24 -10.37 21.06 -10.58
C GLN A 24 -11.59 20.58 -9.79
N TYR A 25 -11.36 19.75 -8.76
CA TYR A 25 -12.40 19.22 -7.88
C TYR A 25 -13.15 20.32 -7.14
N GLU A 26 -12.45 21.33 -6.60
CA GLU A 26 -13.03 22.47 -5.89
C GLU A 26 -13.91 23.37 -6.76
N LYS A 27 -13.66 23.39 -8.07
CA LYS A 27 -14.53 24.09 -9.04
C LYS A 27 -15.83 23.33 -9.31
N ASN A 28 -16.10 22.28 -8.55
CA ASN A 28 -17.24 21.38 -8.67
C ASN A 28 -17.35 20.77 -10.08
N ASP A 29 -16.21 20.42 -10.66
CA ASP A 29 -16.17 19.66 -11.89
C ASP A 29 -16.69 18.24 -11.62
N SER A 30 -17.97 18.03 -11.96
CA SER A 30 -18.68 16.76 -11.73
C SER A 30 -18.23 15.64 -12.68
N GLN A 31 -17.24 15.88 -13.54
CA GLN A 31 -16.72 14.86 -14.44
C GLN A 31 -16.19 13.65 -13.66
N HIS A 32 -16.58 12.47 -14.13
CA HIS A 32 -16.16 11.20 -13.56
C HIS A 32 -14.63 11.08 -13.46
N LEU A 33 -13.91 11.62 -14.46
CA LEU A 33 -12.45 11.60 -14.49
C LEU A 33 -11.85 12.41 -13.34
N THR A 34 -12.39 13.61 -13.05
CA THR A 34 -11.93 14.47 -11.95
C THR A 34 -12.15 13.79 -10.60
N LYS A 35 -13.32 13.18 -10.39
CA LYS A 35 -13.65 12.42 -9.16
C LYS A 35 -12.74 11.20 -8.96
N THR A 36 -12.59 10.38 -9.99
CA THR A 36 -11.72 9.18 -9.94
C THR A 36 -10.26 9.57 -9.74
N SER A 37 -9.82 10.66 -10.37
CA SER A 37 -8.48 11.21 -10.19
C SER A 37 -8.28 11.70 -8.76
N MET A 38 -9.28 12.39 -8.18
CA MET A 38 -9.19 12.89 -6.81
C MET A 38 -8.99 11.73 -5.82
N GLN A 39 -9.71 10.62 -6.00
CA GLN A 39 -9.51 9.41 -5.21
C GLN A 39 -8.10 8.85 -5.34
N ALA A 40 -7.62 8.65 -6.57
CA ALA A 40 -6.30 8.07 -6.81
C ALA A 40 -5.17 8.96 -6.25
N PHE A 41 -5.21 10.27 -6.53
CA PHE A 41 -4.15 11.19 -6.15
C PHE A 41 -4.17 11.57 -4.67
N SER A 42 -5.34 11.61 -4.02
CA SER A 42 -5.43 11.77 -2.56
C SER A 42 -4.80 10.57 -1.86
N ASN A 43 -5.18 9.35 -2.24
CA ASN A 43 -4.61 8.14 -1.66
C ASN A 43 -3.08 8.07 -1.85
N TRP A 44 -2.58 8.40 -3.04
CA TRP A 44 -1.14 8.35 -3.34
C TRP A 44 -0.35 9.44 -2.61
N ALA A 45 -0.79 10.71 -2.68
CA ALA A 45 -0.09 11.82 -2.07
C ALA A 45 -0.07 11.73 -0.53
N CYS A 46 -1.19 11.34 0.08
CA CYS A 46 -1.25 11.15 1.53
C CYS A 46 -0.43 9.94 1.98
N LYS A 47 -0.39 8.84 1.21
CA LYS A 47 0.50 7.70 1.51
C LYS A 47 1.97 8.10 1.51
N LEU A 48 2.36 9.06 0.67
CA LEU A 48 3.71 9.62 0.60
C LEU A 48 3.97 10.75 1.60
N ASP A 49 3.04 11.05 2.51
CA ASP A 49 3.15 12.14 3.48
C ASP A 49 3.38 13.50 2.81
N VAL A 50 2.66 13.77 1.71
CA VAL A 50 2.56 15.11 1.12
C VAL A 50 1.69 15.97 2.02
N GLU A 51 2.28 17.03 2.58
CA GLU A 51 1.67 17.86 3.62
C GLU A 51 0.30 18.45 3.21
N SER A 52 0.17 18.94 1.97
CA SER A 52 -1.11 19.49 1.50
C SER A 52 -2.24 18.45 1.44
N CYS A 53 -1.92 17.20 1.10
CA CYS A 53 -2.88 16.11 1.10
C CYS A 53 -3.25 15.72 2.53
N VAL A 54 -2.24 15.51 3.39
CA VAL A 54 -2.44 15.08 4.78
C VAL A 54 -3.28 16.10 5.54
N ASN A 55 -2.96 17.39 5.44
CA ASN A 55 -3.71 18.45 6.12
C ASN A 55 -5.17 18.52 5.64
N SER A 56 -5.41 18.45 4.33
CA SER A 56 -6.77 18.44 3.78
C SER A 56 -7.56 17.21 4.22
N SER A 57 -6.94 16.03 4.14
CA SER A 57 -7.55 14.75 4.55
C SER A 57 -7.86 14.71 6.05
N LEU A 58 -6.98 15.25 6.89
CA LEU A 58 -7.24 15.38 8.32
C LEU A 58 -8.37 16.37 8.62
N ASN A 59 -8.51 17.45 7.86
CA ASN A 59 -9.65 18.35 8.03
C ASN A 59 -10.98 17.62 7.77
N TYR A 60 -11.09 16.84 6.69
CA TYR A 60 -12.27 16.01 6.43
C TYR A 60 -12.52 15.00 7.56
N PHE A 61 -11.47 14.34 8.02
CA PHE A 61 -11.56 13.37 9.10
C PHE A 61 -12.04 14.00 10.42
N ASN A 62 -11.46 15.14 10.80
CA ASN A 62 -11.76 15.82 12.05
C ASN A 62 -13.19 16.38 12.07
N GLU A 63 -13.68 16.90 10.95
CA GLU A 63 -15.08 17.32 10.84
C GLU A 63 -16.00 16.11 10.99
N TRP A 64 -15.74 15.01 10.27
CA TRP A 64 -16.50 13.77 10.43
C TRP A 64 -16.50 13.26 11.87
N GLU A 65 -15.34 13.20 12.54
CA GLU A 65 -15.22 12.70 13.91
C GLU A 65 -15.95 13.60 14.91
N LYS A 66 -15.94 14.92 14.70
CA LYS A 66 -16.50 15.91 15.63
C LYS A 66 -18.02 16.04 15.52
N ASN A 67 -18.56 16.08 14.31
CA ASN A 67 -19.97 16.43 14.08
C ASN A 67 -20.71 15.50 13.12
N GLY A 68 -20.07 14.44 12.61
CA GLY A 68 -20.66 13.49 11.69
C GLY A 68 -20.82 14.03 10.27
N THR A 69 -20.11 15.11 9.89
CA THR A 69 -20.10 15.60 8.51
C THR A 69 -19.65 14.49 7.57
N GLU A 70 -20.42 14.28 6.49
CA GLU A 70 -20.11 13.25 5.51
C GLU A 70 -18.80 13.58 4.79
N ILE A 71 -17.84 12.64 4.84
CA ILE A 71 -16.62 12.73 4.04
C ILE A 71 -16.97 12.43 2.59
N PRO A 72 -16.59 13.28 1.61
CA PRO A 72 -16.84 13.01 0.21
C PRO A 72 -16.25 11.65 -0.23
N PRO A 73 -16.97 10.83 -1.01
CA PRO A 73 -16.50 9.50 -1.41
C PRO A 73 -15.12 9.50 -2.07
N ASP A 74 -14.83 10.54 -2.85
CA ASP A 74 -13.60 10.68 -3.62
C ASP A 74 -12.36 10.96 -2.76
N VAL A 75 -12.51 11.28 -1.47
CA VAL A 75 -11.39 11.50 -0.53
C VAL A 75 -11.51 10.63 0.72
N LYS A 76 -12.54 9.79 0.82
CA LYS A 76 -12.91 9.07 2.03
C LYS A 76 -11.81 8.15 2.54
N GLU A 77 -11.20 7.37 1.66
CA GLU A 77 -10.09 6.48 2.03
C GLU A 77 -8.89 7.28 2.57
N ALA A 78 -8.46 8.33 1.86
CA ALA A 78 -7.35 9.19 2.28
C ALA A 78 -7.62 9.88 3.62
N ALA A 79 -8.83 10.40 3.83
CA ALA A 79 -9.26 11.02 5.08
C ALA A 79 -9.24 10.03 6.25
N LEU A 80 -9.92 8.88 6.11
CA LEU A 80 -9.96 7.84 7.14
C LEU A 80 -8.55 7.30 7.44
N CYS A 81 -7.74 7.03 6.41
CA CYS A 81 -6.37 6.54 6.57
C CYS A 81 -5.49 7.58 7.29
N SER A 82 -5.61 8.87 6.95
CA SER A 82 -4.86 9.95 7.62
C SER A 82 -5.24 10.08 9.09
N GLY A 83 -6.55 10.01 9.40
CA GLY A 83 -7.05 9.98 10.77
C GLY A 83 -6.54 8.78 11.56
N VAL A 84 -6.62 7.57 11.00
CA VAL A 84 -6.11 6.35 11.64
C VAL A 84 -4.59 6.38 11.83
N LYS A 85 -3.84 6.91 10.86
CA LYS A 85 -2.37 7.00 10.91
C LYS A 85 -1.89 7.94 12.03
N SER A 86 -2.61 9.03 12.26
CA SER A 86 -2.29 10.08 13.26
C SER A 86 -3.00 9.92 14.60
N GLY A 87 -4.03 9.07 14.66
CA GLY A 87 -4.93 8.93 15.80
C GLY A 87 -4.51 7.89 16.83
N THR A 88 -5.40 7.67 17.79
CA THR A 88 -5.22 6.70 18.89
C THR A 88 -6.02 5.42 18.64
N ALA A 89 -5.99 4.49 19.60
CA ALA A 89 -6.89 3.33 19.59
C ALA A 89 -8.38 3.73 19.56
N GLU A 90 -8.75 4.87 20.18
CA GLU A 90 -10.12 5.38 20.11
C GLU A 90 -10.50 5.79 18.69
N THR A 91 -9.60 6.51 18.01
CA THR A 91 -9.76 6.91 16.60
C THR A 91 -9.91 5.69 15.70
N TRP A 92 -9.08 4.67 15.90
CA TRP A 92 -9.18 3.40 15.16
C TRP A 92 -10.54 2.72 15.39
N ASN A 93 -11.00 2.64 16.65
CA ASN A 93 -12.28 2.05 16.98
C ASN A 93 -13.45 2.78 16.30
N LYS A 94 -13.45 4.11 16.21
CA LYS A 94 -14.49 4.86 15.49
C LYS A 94 -14.57 4.48 14.01
N VAL A 95 -13.42 4.35 13.33
CA VAL A 95 -13.39 3.89 11.93
C VAL A 95 -13.80 2.43 11.80
N PHE A 96 -13.50 1.61 12.82
CA PHE A 96 -13.93 0.21 12.84
C PHE A 96 -15.45 0.07 13.06
N GLU A 97 -16.07 0.92 13.89
CA GLU A 97 -17.53 1.00 13.99
C GLU A 97 -18.15 1.42 12.65
N LEU A 98 -17.59 2.45 11.98
CA LEU A 98 -18.03 2.85 10.64
C LEU A 98 -17.99 1.67 9.65
N PHE A 99 -16.90 0.88 9.66
CA PHE A 99 -16.77 -0.32 8.83
C PHE A 99 -17.87 -1.36 9.10
N LYS A 100 -18.23 -1.57 10.37
CA LYS A 100 -19.23 -2.55 10.78
C LYS A 100 -20.66 -2.11 10.41
N ASP A 101 -20.97 -0.84 10.63
CA ASP A 101 -22.34 -0.33 10.59
C ASP A 101 -22.77 0.16 9.20
N THR A 102 -21.81 0.52 8.34
CA THR A 102 -22.15 1.06 7.01
C THR A 102 -22.79 0.03 6.08
N MET A 103 -23.84 0.47 5.38
CA MET A 103 -24.48 -0.29 4.30
C MET A 103 -23.86 -0.02 2.92
N SER A 104 -22.98 0.98 2.82
CA SER A 104 -22.29 1.33 1.59
C SER A 104 -21.07 0.44 1.39
N THR A 105 -21.04 -0.30 0.28
CA THR A 105 -19.91 -1.16 -0.07
C THR A 105 -18.61 -0.37 -0.27
N SER A 106 -18.69 0.83 -0.84
CA SER A 106 -17.52 1.70 -1.04
C SER A 106 -17.00 2.27 0.27
N GLU A 107 -17.89 2.66 1.20
CA GLU A 107 -17.49 3.14 2.53
C GLU A 107 -16.90 2.02 3.38
N ARG A 108 -17.49 0.82 3.30
CA ARG A 108 -16.95 -0.37 3.95
C ARG A 108 -15.54 -0.66 3.45
N GLN A 109 -15.32 -0.63 2.14
CA GLN A 109 -14.01 -0.88 1.56
C GLN A 109 -12.99 0.20 1.92
N ALA A 110 -13.37 1.49 1.87
CA ALA A 110 -12.51 2.60 2.28
C ALA A 110 -12.11 2.48 3.76
N SER A 111 -13.06 2.14 4.63
CA SER A 111 -12.80 1.93 6.06
C SER A 111 -11.88 0.74 6.30
N LEU A 112 -12.11 -0.40 5.62
CA LEU A 112 -11.24 -1.58 5.69
C LEU A 112 -9.79 -1.26 5.32
N LEU A 113 -9.59 -0.51 4.22
CA LEU A 113 -8.26 -0.09 3.77
C LEU A 113 -7.59 0.86 4.77
N ALA A 114 -8.34 1.83 5.29
CA ALA A 114 -7.87 2.83 6.24
C ALA A 114 -7.45 2.24 7.59
N LEU A 115 -8.12 1.20 8.09
CA LEU A 115 -7.79 0.55 9.37
C LEU A 115 -6.36 -0.02 9.38
N ALA A 116 -5.84 -0.42 8.21
CA ALA A 116 -4.47 -0.89 8.05
C ALA A 116 -3.42 0.24 8.07
N CYS A 117 -3.82 1.51 8.02
CA CYS A 117 -2.91 2.66 8.07
C CYS A 117 -2.39 2.98 9.48
N SER A 118 -2.82 2.24 10.51
CA SER A 118 -2.40 2.50 11.88
C SER A 118 -0.89 2.35 12.02
N THR A 119 -0.27 3.27 12.75
CA THR A 119 1.17 3.20 13.08
C THR A 119 1.43 2.40 14.36
N ASN A 120 0.39 1.84 14.98
CA ASN A 120 0.48 1.05 16.20
C ASN A 120 0.41 -0.46 15.89
N GLY A 121 1.53 -1.16 16.09
CA GLY A 121 1.62 -2.60 15.83
C GLY A 121 0.67 -3.45 16.68
N THR A 122 0.33 -3.04 17.91
CA THR A 122 -0.65 -3.75 18.74
C THR A 122 -2.04 -3.66 18.15
N ILE A 123 -2.43 -2.51 17.61
CA ILE A 123 -3.72 -2.33 16.92
C ILE A 123 -3.77 -3.23 15.68
N LEU A 124 -2.74 -3.20 14.83
CA LEU A 124 -2.72 -4.02 13.61
C LEU A 124 -2.68 -5.53 13.92
N SER A 125 -1.99 -5.95 14.99
CA SER A 125 -2.03 -7.34 15.46
C SER A 125 -3.42 -7.72 15.95
N GLY A 126 -4.10 -6.85 16.71
CA GLY A 126 -5.49 -7.02 17.11
C GLY A 126 -6.42 -7.15 15.89
N TYR A 127 -6.20 -6.32 14.86
CA TYR A 127 -6.97 -6.33 13.62
C TYR A 127 -6.84 -7.68 12.87
N LEU A 128 -5.64 -8.24 12.78
CA LEU A 128 -5.41 -9.59 12.24
C LEU A 128 -6.07 -10.68 13.10
N ASN A 129 -6.00 -10.56 14.43
CA ASN A 129 -6.58 -11.56 15.33
C ASN A 129 -8.11 -11.66 15.25
N LEU A 130 -8.81 -10.62 14.77
CA LEU A 130 -10.25 -10.69 14.50
C LEU A 130 -10.60 -11.83 13.53
N LEU A 131 -9.69 -12.17 12.60
CA LEU A 131 -9.88 -13.24 11.62
C LEU A 131 -9.93 -14.64 12.24
N LEU A 132 -9.52 -14.77 13.51
CA LEU A 132 -9.53 -16.01 14.27
C LEU A 132 -10.73 -16.09 15.24
N ASN A 133 -11.62 -15.10 15.24
CA ASN A 133 -12.80 -15.08 16.10
C ASN A 133 -14.01 -15.70 15.38
N ASP A 134 -14.86 -16.41 16.13
CA ASP A 134 -16.08 -17.03 15.61
C ASP A 134 -17.09 -15.98 15.07
N ASP A 135 -17.08 -14.78 15.65
CA ASP A 135 -17.91 -13.63 15.28
C ASP A 135 -17.14 -12.58 14.46
N CYS A 136 -16.19 -13.02 13.63
CA CYS A 136 -15.37 -12.13 12.79
C CYS A 136 -16.25 -11.19 11.93
N PRO A 137 -16.14 -9.85 12.11
CA PRO A 137 -16.96 -8.89 11.37
C PRO A 137 -16.47 -8.64 9.94
N ILE A 138 -15.31 -9.20 9.57
CA ILE A 138 -14.69 -9.06 8.24
C ILE A 138 -15.10 -10.27 7.40
N ARG A 139 -15.67 -10.00 6.22
CA ARG A 139 -16.19 -11.06 5.34
C ARG A 139 -15.02 -11.73 4.60
N PRO A 140 -15.07 -13.03 4.30
CA PRO A 140 -14.00 -13.72 3.57
C PRO A 140 -13.57 -13.04 2.25
N GLN A 141 -14.52 -12.49 1.50
CA GLN A 141 -14.26 -11.72 0.27
C GLN A 141 -13.39 -10.46 0.47
N ASP A 142 -13.34 -9.92 1.69
CA ASP A 142 -12.59 -8.72 2.05
C ASP A 142 -11.14 -9.04 2.49
N TYR A 143 -10.82 -10.30 2.80
CA TYR A 143 -9.52 -10.70 3.35
C TYR A 143 -8.35 -10.37 2.42
N LYS A 144 -8.53 -10.61 1.12
CA LYS A 144 -7.52 -10.26 0.11
C LYS A 144 -7.15 -8.78 0.14
N THR A 145 -8.15 -7.92 0.25
CA THR A 145 -7.98 -6.45 0.31
C THR A 145 -7.30 -6.04 1.60
N MET A 146 -7.70 -6.63 2.73
CA MET A 146 -7.10 -6.40 4.04
C MET A 146 -5.62 -6.78 4.07
N PHE A 147 -5.26 -7.99 3.63
CA PHE A 147 -3.86 -8.44 3.61
C PHE A 147 -2.99 -7.62 2.68
N LYS A 148 -3.51 -7.26 1.50
CA LYS A 148 -2.83 -6.35 0.58
C LYS A 148 -2.56 -4.99 1.23
N SER A 149 -3.52 -4.45 1.98
CA SER A 149 -3.34 -3.15 2.64
C SER A 149 -2.31 -3.22 3.77
N LEU A 150 -2.44 -4.21 4.67
CA LEU A 150 -1.53 -4.45 5.79
C LEU A 150 -0.08 -4.61 5.31
N THR A 151 0.16 -5.54 4.39
CA THR A 151 1.51 -5.85 3.89
C THR A 151 2.10 -4.75 3.01
N SER A 152 1.38 -3.63 2.76
CA SER A 152 1.89 -2.48 2.03
C SER A 152 2.66 -1.47 2.90
N THR A 153 2.83 -1.77 4.20
CA THR A 153 3.55 -0.92 5.17
C THR A 153 4.58 -1.74 5.96
N PRO A 154 5.71 -1.14 6.39
CA PRO A 154 6.72 -1.89 7.17
C PRO A 154 6.19 -2.48 8.48
N ILE A 155 5.33 -1.74 9.20
CA ILE A 155 4.72 -2.22 10.45
C ILE A 155 3.76 -3.36 10.15
N GLY A 156 2.95 -3.23 9.10
CA GLY A 156 2.01 -4.25 8.67
C GLY A 156 2.69 -5.53 8.19
N ILE A 157 3.82 -5.45 7.49
CA ILE A 157 4.68 -6.61 7.17
C ILE A 157 5.11 -7.31 8.45
N ASN A 158 5.69 -6.58 9.40
CA ASN A 158 6.17 -7.15 10.67
C ASN A 158 5.05 -7.91 11.42
N VAL A 159 3.90 -7.26 11.67
CA VAL A 159 2.80 -7.91 12.42
C VAL A 159 2.16 -9.07 11.67
N THR A 160 2.16 -9.04 10.33
CA THR A 160 1.62 -10.13 9.50
C THR A 160 2.58 -11.33 9.46
N THR A 161 3.89 -11.07 9.42
CA THR A 161 4.93 -12.08 9.58
C THR A 161 4.84 -12.73 10.96
N ASP A 162 4.74 -11.95 12.03
CA ASP A 162 4.56 -12.44 13.40
C ASP A 162 3.29 -13.29 13.53
N PHE A 163 2.20 -12.86 12.88
CA PHE A 163 0.96 -13.64 12.84
C PHE A 163 1.18 -15.02 12.23
N LEU A 164 1.80 -15.12 11.04
CA LEU A 164 2.10 -16.44 10.45
C LEU A 164 3.05 -17.27 11.30
N GLN A 165 4.13 -16.67 11.82
CA GLN A 165 5.10 -17.39 12.65
C GLN A 165 4.45 -18.07 13.86
N ASN A 166 3.47 -17.41 14.47
CA ASN A 166 2.90 -17.86 15.75
C ASN A 166 1.52 -18.50 15.62
N LYS A 167 0.79 -18.28 14.52
CA LYS A 167 -0.64 -18.63 14.41
C LYS A 167 -1.01 -19.60 13.31
N ILE A 168 -0.09 -20.13 12.50
CA ILE A 168 -0.41 -21.10 11.41
C ILE A 168 -1.40 -22.19 11.83
N ASN A 169 -1.16 -22.88 12.96
CA ASN A 169 -2.06 -23.95 13.42
C ASN A 169 -3.44 -23.44 13.87
N GLU A 170 -3.50 -22.23 14.44
CA GLU A 170 -4.76 -21.61 14.82
C GLU A 170 -5.54 -21.13 13.59
N THR A 171 -4.85 -20.53 12.61
CA THR A 171 -5.39 -20.12 11.32
C THR A 171 -5.96 -21.30 10.55
N LEU A 172 -5.24 -22.43 10.47
CA LEU A 172 -5.73 -23.67 9.84
C LEU A 172 -7.08 -24.14 10.42
N ARG A 173 -7.29 -23.95 11.73
CA ARG A 173 -8.47 -24.46 12.43
C ARG A 173 -9.63 -23.46 12.45
N LYS A 174 -9.35 -22.18 12.63
CA LYS A 174 -10.37 -21.17 12.96
C LYS A 174 -10.71 -20.24 11.80
N MET A 175 -9.76 -19.97 10.91
CA MET A 175 -9.98 -19.04 9.82
C MET A 175 -10.74 -19.72 8.68
N TRP A 176 -11.61 -18.98 8.00
CA TRP A 176 -12.26 -19.44 6.77
C TRP A 176 -11.20 -19.86 5.75
N GLU A 177 -11.31 -21.09 5.21
CA GLU A 177 -10.34 -21.65 4.24
C GLU A 177 -8.89 -21.46 4.72
N GLY A 178 -8.62 -21.93 5.95
CA GLY A 178 -7.37 -21.61 6.66
C GLY A 178 -6.09 -21.98 5.91
N GLU A 179 -6.05 -23.09 5.16
CA GLU A 179 -4.88 -23.47 4.36
C GLU A 179 -4.67 -22.46 3.21
N GLU A 180 -5.73 -22.11 2.48
CA GLU A 180 -5.72 -21.12 1.40
C GLU A 180 -5.37 -19.72 1.90
N MET A 181 -5.86 -19.33 3.09
CA MET A 181 -5.54 -18.03 3.69
C MET A 181 -4.09 -17.92 4.11
N ILE A 182 -3.51 -19.00 4.64
CA ILE A 182 -2.08 -19.04 4.94
C ILE A 182 -1.23 -18.87 3.68
N MET A 183 -1.60 -19.56 2.59
CA MET A 183 -0.95 -19.38 1.27
C MET A 183 -1.06 -17.93 0.80
N LEU A 184 -2.26 -17.34 0.90
CA LEU A 184 -2.52 -15.96 0.49
C LEU A 184 -1.67 -14.96 1.29
N ILE A 185 -1.67 -15.06 2.62
CA ILE A 185 -0.88 -14.18 3.49
C ILE A 185 0.61 -14.30 3.15
N TYR A 186 1.13 -15.52 3.02
CA TYR A 186 2.53 -15.74 2.69
C TYR A 186 2.90 -15.14 1.32
N SER A 187 2.03 -15.28 0.32
CA SER A 187 2.25 -14.68 -1.01
C SER A 187 2.33 -13.15 -0.95
N TYR A 188 1.47 -12.51 -0.16
CA TYR A 188 1.50 -11.06 0.02
C TYR A 188 2.76 -10.59 0.75
N LEU A 189 3.22 -11.33 1.76
CA LEU A 189 4.51 -11.07 2.40
C LEU A 189 5.65 -11.21 1.38
N ALA A 190 5.70 -12.32 0.65
CA ALA A 190 6.75 -12.57 -0.35
C ALA A 190 6.87 -11.47 -1.40
N SER A 191 5.76 -10.88 -1.83
CA SER A 191 5.77 -9.75 -2.78
C SER A 191 6.17 -8.40 -2.18
N ASN A 192 6.21 -8.25 -0.85
CA ASN A 192 6.41 -6.94 -0.21
C ASN A 192 7.61 -6.85 0.74
N VAL A 193 8.17 -7.98 1.20
CA VAL A 193 9.41 -7.94 2.02
C VAL A 193 10.55 -7.30 1.24
N ALA A 194 11.28 -6.40 1.89
CA ALA A 194 12.32 -5.60 1.23
C ALA A 194 13.64 -5.56 1.99
N THR A 195 13.63 -5.86 3.29
CA THR A 195 14.83 -5.86 4.13
C THR A 195 15.35 -7.28 4.35
N MET A 196 16.66 -7.40 4.57
CA MET A 196 17.27 -8.70 4.91
C MET A 196 16.65 -9.35 6.15
N LYS A 197 16.20 -8.54 7.12
CA LYS A 197 15.49 -9.02 8.30
C LYS A 197 14.18 -9.71 7.91
N GLU A 198 13.32 -9.01 7.17
CA GLU A 198 12.01 -9.52 6.74
C GLU A 198 12.17 -10.76 5.85
N ILE A 199 13.15 -10.77 4.94
CA ILE A 199 13.45 -11.91 4.05
C ILE A 199 13.84 -13.14 4.88
N ASN A 200 14.72 -12.97 5.87
CA ASN A 200 15.15 -14.06 6.74
C ASN A 200 13.99 -14.61 7.58
N GLU A 201 13.15 -13.74 8.13
CA GLU A 201 11.95 -14.13 8.90
C GLU A 201 10.97 -14.94 8.04
N LEU A 202 10.77 -14.53 6.78
CA LEU A 202 9.93 -15.24 5.83
C LEU A 202 10.53 -16.60 5.44
N ASN A 203 11.85 -16.67 5.25
CA ASN A 203 12.54 -17.94 4.99
C ASN A 203 12.49 -18.90 6.19
N VAL A 204 12.44 -18.40 7.43
CA VAL A 204 12.20 -19.26 8.60
C VAL A 204 10.81 -19.91 8.52
N ILE A 205 9.75 -19.12 8.25
CA ILE A 205 8.39 -19.65 8.07
C ILE A 205 8.36 -20.72 6.97
N ARG A 206 9.01 -20.44 5.84
CA ARG A 206 9.13 -21.35 4.69
C ARG A 206 9.66 -22.74 5.05
N ASN A 207 10.50 -22.82 6.08
CA ASN A 207 11.23 -24.04 6.46
C ASN A 207 10.72 -24.66 7.76
N PHE A 208 9.53 -24.28 8.24
CA PHE A 208 8.90 -24.98 9.35
C PHE A 208 8.71 -26.47 9.03
N THR A 209 9.15 -27.34 9.95
CA THR A 209 9.19 -28.79 9.75
C THR A 209 7.82 -29.46 9.76
N TYR A 210 6.79 -28.73 10.21
CA TYR A 210 5.42 -29.24 10.34
C TYR A 210 4.48 -28.76 9.23
N LEU A 211 4.96 -28.05 8.21
CA LEU A 211 4.13 -27.62 7.08
C LEU A 211 3.59 -28.82 6.31
N SER A 212 2.34 -28.72 5.84
CA SER A 212 1.79 -29.68 4.88
C SER A 212 2.58 -29.62 3.56
N PRO A 213 2.63 -30.71 2.77
CA PRO A 213 3.26 -30.68 1.45
C PRO A 213 2.69 -29.60 0.53
N THR A 214 1.37 -29.32 0.64
CA THR A 214 0.69 -28.27 -0.12
C THR A 214 1.19 -26.88 0.27
N LEU A 215 1.22 -26.57 1.56
CA LEU A 215 1.73 -25.30 2.07
C LEU A 215 3.21 -25.11 1.72
N LYS A 216 4.03 -26.15 1.91
CA LYS A 216 5.45 -26.10 1.58
C LYS A 216 5.68 -25.74 0.11
N LYS A 217 4.96 -26.42 -0.80
CA LYS A 217 5.02 -26.13 -2.24
C LYS A 217 4.59 -24.69 -2.55
N SER A 218 3.46 -24.23 -2.01
CA SER A 218 2.96 -22.87 -2.24
C SER A 218 3.92 -21.79 -1.71
N PHE A 219 4.54 -22.03 -0.55
CA PHE A 219 5.54 -21.13 0.02
C PHE A 219 6.81 -21.10 -0.83
N ASP A 220 7.25 -22.25 -1.34
CA ASP A 220 8.41 -22.33 -2.23
C ASP A 220 8.15 -21.58 -3.55
N GLU A 221 6.96 -21.71 -4.14
CA GLU A 221 6.54 -20.97 -5.34
C GLU A 221 6.47 -19.45 -5.09
N SER A 222 5.86 -19.05 -3.97
CA SER A 222 5.74 -17.62 -3.61
C SER A 222 7.10 -16.99 -3.30
N TYR A 223 8.02 -17.74 -2.68
CA TYR A 223 9.35 -17.24 -2.32
C TYR A 223 10.22 -16.92 -3.54
N MET A 224 9.91 -17.45 -4.73
CA MET A 224 10.57 -17.05 -5.97
C MET A 224 10.45 -15.54 -6.22
N GLU A 225 9.35 -14.91 -5.79
CA GLU A 225 9.16 -13.46 -5.89
C GLU A 225 10.18 -12.69 -5.03
N VAL A 226 10.53 -13.21 -3.85
CA VAL A 226 11.56 -12.64 -2.97
C VAL A 226 12.93 -12.66 -3.65
N GLU A 227 13.26 -13.78 -4.31
CA GLU A 227 14.52 -13.94 -5.04
C GLU A 227 14.60 -13.00 -6.25
N LEU A 228 13.49 -12.88 -7.00
CA LEU A 228 13.38 -11.97 -8.14
C LEU A 228 13.53 -10.51 -7.71
N ASN A 229 12.84 -10.10 -6.64
CA ASN A 229 12.90 -8.73 -6.13
C ASN A 229 14.29 -8.40 -5.56
N SER A 230 14.94 -9.35 -4.88
CA SER A 230 16.31 -9.19 -4.40
C SER A 230 17.30 -9.04 -5.57
N ALA A 231 17.21 -9.89 -6.59
CA ALA A 231 18.05 -9.80 -7.77
C ALA A 231 17.82 -8.50 -8.56
N TYR A 232 16.57 -8.05 -8.65
CA TYR A 232 16.22 -6.76 -9.24
C TYR A 232 16.84 -5.60 -8.46
N PHE A 233 16.73 -5.61 -7.13
CA PHE A 233 17.31 -4.59 -6.27
C PHE A 233 18.82 -4.50 -6.44
N GLU A 234 19.55 -5.61 -6.32
CA GLU A 234 21.01 -5.62 -6.48
C GLU A 234 21.48 -5.06 -7.83
N ARG A 235 20.74 -5.37 -8.91
CA ARG A 235 21.06 -4.88 -10.25
C ARG A 235 20.73 -3.40 -10.45
N CYS A 236 19.57 -2.96 -9.97
CA CYS A 236 19.02 -1.65 -10.32
C CYS A 236 19.32 -0.56 -9.29
N HIS A 237 19.55 -0.94 -8.02
CA HIS A 237 19.74 0.00 -6.92
C HIS A 237 20.87 1.00 -7.16
N PRO A 238 22.08 0.61 -7.63
CA PRO A 238 23.16 1.57 -7.88
C PRO A 238 22.80 2.61 -8.95
N LEU A 239 22.17 2.16 -10.05
CA LEU A 239 21.75 3.01 -11.17
C LEU A 239 20.66 4.01 -10.73
N MET A 240 19.68 3.54 -9.97
CA MET A 240 18.65 4.40 -9.41
C MET A 240 19.26 5.41 -8.43
N HIS A 241 20.19 4.97 -7.58
CA HIS A 241 20.83 5.87 -6.62
C HIS A 241 21.60 7.00 -7.31
N GLU A 242 22.35 6.68 -8.36
CA GLU A 242 23.04 7.66 -9.21
C GLU A 242 22.05 8.63 -9.88
N TRP A 243 20.95 8.12 -10.42
CA TRP A 243 19.94 8.95 -11.11
C TRP A 243 19.25 9.95 -10.18
N PHE A 244 18.84 9.49 -8.98
CA PHE A 244 18.11 10.34 -8.02
C PHE A 244 19.02 11.24 -7.19
N ASN A 245 20.29 10.87 -6.99
CA ASN A 245 21.28 11.66 -6.27
C ASN A 245 22.57 11.79 -7.12
N PRO A 246 22.52 12.49 -8.26
CA PRO A 246 23.72 12.70 -9.06
C PRO A 246 24.70 13.50 -8.20
N SER A 247 25.81 12.87 -7.83
CA SER A 247 26.93 13.61 -7.24
C SER A 247 27.36 14.67 -8.25
N THR A 248 27.65 15.90 -7.82
CA THR A 248 28.31 16.91 -8.67
C THR A 248 29.78 16.55 -8.93
N ALA A 249 30.04 15.32 -9.36
CA ALA A 249 31.33 14.83 -9.80
C ALA A 249 31.25 14.60 -11.31
N SER A 250 31.72 15.60 -12.05
CA SER A 250 32.25 15.59 -13.41
C SER A 250 31.58 14.66 -14.43
N THR A 251 31.09 15.28 -15.51
CA THR A 251 30.82 14.70 -16.83
C THR A 251 31.71 13.50 -17.16
N THR A 252 31.22 12.29 -16.90
CA THR A 252 31.57 11.12 -17.68
C THR A 252 30.34 10.76 -18.49
N GLN A 253 30.45 10.95 -19.81
CA GLN A 253 29.50 10.41 -20.76
C GLN A 253 29.19 8.97 -20.40
N ALA A 254 27.90 8.63 -20.31
CA ALA A 254 27.45 7.26 -20.14
C ALA A 254 28.12 6.37 -21.21
N PRO A 255 28.82 5.28 -20.83
CA PRO A 255 29.39 4.38 -21.80
C PRO A 255 28.25 3.60 -22.44
N SER A 256 27.90 4.04 -23.65
CA SER A 256 27.21 3.29 -24.69
C SER A 256 25.72 3.01 -24.53
N SER A 257 25.05 3.09 -25.68
CA SER A 257 23.66 2.75 -26.00
C SER A 257 23.37 1.24 -25.96
N ALA A 258 23.81 0.53 -24.92
CA ALA A 258 23.51 -0.89 -24.76
C ALA A 258 22.03 -1.09 -24.35
N ILE A 259 21.16 -1.09 -25.34
CA ILE A 259 19.80 -1.64 -25.26
C ILE A 259 19.96 -3.15 -25.03
N SER A 260 19.99 -3.57 -23.76
CA SER A 260 19.86 -4.98 -23.37
C SER A 260 18.39 -5.40 -23.53
N ASN A 261 18.09 -6.20 -24.55
CA ASN A 261 16.76 -6.68 -24.94
C ASN A 261 16.03 -7.58 -23.92
N SER A 262 15.76 -7.10 -22.70
CA SER A 262 14.90 -7.78 -21.71
C SER A 262 13.86 -6.82 -21.09
N TYR A 263 13.35 -5.90 -21.92
CA TYR A 263 12.45 -4.81 -21.53
C TYR A 263 10.98 -5.14 -21.81
N GLN A 264 10.29 -5.85 -20.91
CA GLN A 264 8.82 -5.86 -20.91
C GLN A 264 8.19 -5.06 -19.76
N TYR A 265 8.85 -4.93 -18.60
CA TYR A 265 8.25 -4.24 -17.44
C TYR A 265 8.75 -2.81 -17.21
N ILE A 266 10.01 -2.50 -17.55
CA ILE A 266 10.52 -1.12 -17.49
C ILE A 266 9.88 -0.26 -18.58
N ASN A 267 9.55 -0.85 -19.73
CA ASN A 267 8.71 -0.16 -20.71
C ASN A 267 7.35 0.19 -20.13
N VAL A 268 6.72 -0.61 -19.27
CA VAL A 268 5.44 -0.22 -18.68
C VAL A 268 5.58 0.96 -17.73
N ILE A 269 6.60 1.00 -16.85
CA ILE A 269 6.78 2.12 -15.91
C ILE A 269 7.27 3.38 -16.63
N VAL A 270 8.24 3.26 -17.53
CA VAL A 270 8.76 4.41 -18.28
C VAL A 270 7.72 4.87 -19.30
N LEU A 271 7.04 3.97 -20.03
CA LEU A 271 5.93 4.36 -20.91
C LEU A 271 4.75 4.90 -20.13
N SER A 272 4.40 4.42 -18.93
CA SER A 272 3.32 5.02 -18.12
C SER A 272 3.72 6.38 -17.56
N LEU A 273 4.98 6.58 -17.16
CA LEU A 273 5.50 7.90 -16.79
C LEU A 273 5.58 8.86 -17.98
N PHE A 274 5.95 8.37 -19.17
CA PHE A 274 5.88 9.11 -20.44
C PHE A 274 4.43 9.39 -20.84
N PHE A 275 3.51 8.44 -20.67
CA PHE A 275 2.09 8.61 -20.98
C PHE A 275 1.46 9.61 -20.03
N ILE A 276 1.80 9.58 -18.74
CA ILE A 276 1.38 10.57 -17.75
C ILE A 276 1.96 11.94 -18.08
N THR A 277 3.25 12.05 -18.41
CA THR A 277 3.82 13.36 -18.80
C THR A 277 3.27 13.87 -20.13
N ILE A 278 2.97 12.99 -21.09
CA ILE A 278 2.31 13.33 -22.35
C ILE A 278 0.85 13.73 -22.09
N LEU A 279 0.10 13.04 -21.23
CA LEU A 279 -1.26 13.40 -20.83
C LEU A 279 -1.32 14.71 -20.01
N VAL A 280 -0.25 15.02 -19.29
CA VAL A 280 -0.13 16.29 -18.55
C VAL A 280 0.25 17.44 -19.48
N ASN A 281 1.06 17.21 -20.52
CA ASN A 281 1.51 18.22 -21.48
C ASN A 281 0.59 18.41 -22.68
N ILE A 282 -0.11 17.38 -23.13
CA ILE A 282 -1.20 17.50 -24.10
C ILE A 282 -2.41 17.92 -23.28
N ASN A 283 -3.00 19.07 -23.60
CA ASN A 283 -4.21 19.64 -22.99
C ASN A 283 -5.47 18.73 -23.15
N PHE A 284 -5.44 17.50 -22.68
CA PHE A 284 -6.56 16.56 -22.75
C PHE A 284 -7.68 16.90 -21.75
N PHE A 285 -7.46 17.88 -20.87
CA PHE A 285 -8.44 18.40 -19.92
C PHE A 285 -9.10 19.72 -20.35
N ASN A 286 -8.83 20.19 -21.58
CA ASN A 286 -9.50 21.35 -22.18
C ASN A 286 -10.30 20.91 -23.42
N ALA A 287 -11.22 19.96 -23.25
CA ALA A 287 -12.30 19.68 -24.18
C ALA A 287 -13.59 19.39 -23.41
#